data_AF-A0A165VIX9-F1
#
_entry.id   AF-A0A165VIX9-F1
#
_cell.length_a   1.000
_cell.length_b   1.000
_cell.length_c   1.000
_cell.angle_alpha   90.00
_cell.angle_beta   90.00
_cell.angle_gamma   90.00
#
_symmetry.space_group_name_H-M   'P 1'
#
loop_
_entity.id
_entity.type
_entity.pdbx_description
1 polymer ?
#
loop_
_entity_poly.entity_id
_entity_poly.type
_entity_poly.pdbx_seq_one_letter_code
_entity_poly.pdbx_strand_id
1 'polypeptide(L)'
;MWCRHRRYRYPHTCLKRLDSGAFVKDYEEANKEVEQALQMSLSEVMSEDPRFMEKEAPPLSEEFPEGSKVFFLGEHAYGVAAQITGTTQDSLSVVLAFFPSDKAENEEFKSVVRNRMSEHYFASFKVADMVGASSRAISKITSSFMVITSDGQKVNLGLSLKFEGKGMKVIDYSRKNNKYWEFSEKAVQLIREYKTKAPEVFRAVERSGDAMTKSTEIFPNEDSDARVKELKAWLATKGVRDFEPVSLVCDQLKKDTVREIEDLQAKFTQGRSASAIKKAIVKGIPRQAVLKPAHAVYRLQNQRFALGDRVTMVQDSGSVPLSAKGVVIGLNAKSMDVVWDVPFMAGTTLDGRCSQYRGSTVEFNTCLNLTIAQYIASTKPRGPPPQQSQSPFKPRFGPYPAVRPPTGQPPVAGFHPAPAVANQGASVQILANPNRGRGGYVNGRGVHPNGRGGPHMTNGHHRVAVSMEKQIISQMWLLVGALFREALGLAVGEGHSTLISVDEEGL
;
A
#
# COMPACT_ATOMS: atom_id res chain seq x y z
N MET A 1 28.93 -11.01 -46.49
CA MET A 1 28.87 -10.61 -45.06
C MET A 1 27.88 -9.45 -44.95
N TRP A 2 26.61 -9.71 -44.60
CA TRP A 2 25.67 -8.61 -44.33
C TRP A 2 26.01 -8.06 -42.95
N CYS A 3 26.61 -6.87 -42.93
CA CYS A 3 27.01 -6.20 -41.70
C CYS A 3 25.74 -5.83 -40.92
N ARG A 4 25.38 -6.63 -39.90
CA ARG A 4 24.24 -6.37 -39.00
C ARG A 4 24.57 -5.19 -38.10
N HIS A 5 24.43 -3.98 -38.62
CA HIS A 5 24.51 -2.76 -37.83
C HIS A 5 23.30 -2.74 -36.87
N ARG A 6 23.59 -2.84 -35.57
CA ARG A 6 22.61 -2.76 -34.49
C ARG A 6 22.70 -1.37 -33.85
N ARG A 7 21.54 -0.79 -33.54
CA ARG A 7 21.46 0.43 -32.73
C ARG A 7 20.78 0.08 -31.42
N TYR A 8 21.42 0.43 -30.32
CA TYR A 8 20.82 0.31 -29.00
C TYR A 8 20.12 1.61 -28.63
N ARG A 9 18.92 1.52 -28.05
CA ARG A 9 18.16 2.66 -27.57
C ARG A 9 17.46 2.37 -26.25
N TYR A 10 17.35 3.43 -25.45
CA TYR A 10 16.48 3.48 -24.28
C TYR A 10 15.14 4.08 -24.73
N PRO A 11 14.04 3.33 -24.67
CA PRO A 11 12.74 3.87 -25.03
C PRO A 11 12.35 5.01 -24.07
N HIS A 12 11.77 6.05 -24.65
CA HIS A 12 11.21 7.17 -23.91
C HIS A 12 9.89 6.75 -23.27
N THR A 13 9.70 7.04 -21.99
CA THR A 13 8.48 6.64 -21.25
C THR A 13 7.51 7.81 -21.04
N CYS A 14 8.01 8.94 -20.56
CA CYS A 14 7.20 10.13 -20.25
C CYS A 14 8.07 11.38 -20.02
N LEU A 15 7.46 12.55 -19.81
CA LEU A 15 8.17 13.74 -19.34
C LEU A 15 8.34 13.70 -17.82
N LYS A 16 9.55 14.00 -17.36
CA LYS A 16 9.89 14.21 -15.95
C LYS A 16 9.98 15.70 -15.66
N ARG A 17 9.35 16.13 -14.58
CA ARG A 17 9.46 17.51 -14.09
C ARG A 17 10.69 17.64 -13.19
N LEU A 18 11.54 18.62 -13.47
CA LEU A 18 12.68 18.98 -12.64
C LEU A 18 12.26 19.89 -11.47
N ASP A 19 13.09 19.99 -10.44
CA ASP A 19 12.89 20.93 -9.33
C ASP A 19 12.95 22.40 -9.79
N SER A 20 13.60 22.66 -10.93
CA SER A 20 13.58 23.95 -11.60
C SER A 20 12.22 24.28 -12.21
N GLY A 21 11.30 23.32 -12.37
CA GLY A 21 10.01 23.52 -13.03
C GLY A 21 9.99 23.16 -14.52
N ALA A 22 11.14 22.88 -15.14
CA ALA A 22 11.24 22.42 -16.52
C ALA A 22 10.76 20.97 -16.68
N PHE A 23 10.26 20.64 -17.87
CA PHE A 23 9.90 19.28 -18.28
C PHE A 23 10.95 18.74 -19.25
N VAL A 24 11.59 17.63 -18.88
CA VAL A 24 12.65 16.96 -19.65
C VAL A 24 12.23 15.52 -19.94
N LYS A 25 12.69 14.95 -21.05
CA LYS A 25 12.38 13.57 -21.42
C LYS A 25 12.94 12.58 -20.40
N ASP A 26 12.07 11.68 -19.91
CA ASP A 26 12.45 10.55 -19.05
C ASP A 26 12.68 9.29 -19.88
N TYR A 27 13.76 8.57 -19.60
CA TYR A 27 14.19 7.40 -20.36
C TYR A 27 14.19 6.17 -19.47
N GLU A 28 13.89 4.99 -20.03
CA GLU A 28 14.03 3.75 -19.28
C GLU A 28 15.47 3.51 -18.83
N GLU A 29 15.60 2.81 -17.70
CA GLU A 29 16.89 2.42 -17.14
C GLU A 29 17.72 1.55 -18.11
N ALA A 30 19.03 1.53 -17.88
CA ALA A 30 19.99 0.81 -18.73
C ALA A 30 19.70 -0.69 -18.92
N ASN A 31 18.94 -1.29 -18.00
CA ASN A 31 18.57 -2.71 -17.99
C ASN A 31 17.43 -3.08 -18.97
N LYS A 32 16.74 -2.10 -19.57
CA LYS A 32 15.65 -2.30 -20.54
C LYS A 32 16.04 -1.83 -21.95
N GLU A 33 17.33 -1.91 -22.27
CA GLU A 33 17.84 -1.55 -23.58
C GLU A 33 17.19 -2.42 -24.67
N VAL A 34 16.69 -1.77 -25.72
CA VAL A 34 16.07 -2.45 -26.86
C VAL A 34 17.01 -2.39 -28.06
N GLU A 35 17.33 -3.56 -28.62
CA GLU A 35 18.06 -3.66 -29.89
C GLU A 35 17.12 -3.47 -31.07
N GLN A 36 17.47 -2.58 -32.00
CA GLN A 36 16.79 -2.45 -33.29
C GLN A 36 17.79 -2.48 -34.44
N ALA A 37 17.34 -3.01 -35.58
CA ALA A 37 18.11 -2.99 -36.81
C ALA A 37 18.22 -1.55 -37.33
N LEU A 38 19.40 -1.13 -37.78
CA LEU A 38 19.64 0.26 -38.17
C LEU A 38 18.70 0.71 -39.30
N GLN A 39 18.36 -0.17 -40.25
CA GLN A 39 17.42 0.14 -41.33
C GLN A 39 15.98 0.40 -40.88
N MET A 40 15.62 0.05 -39.63
CA MET A 40 14.31 0.33 -39.04
C MET A 40 14.33 1.59 -38.16
N SER A 41 15.46 2.30 -38.09
CA SER A 41 15.59 3.52 -37.30
C SER A 41 15.45 4.77 -38.16
N LEU A 42 14.54 5.66 -37.76
CA LEU A 42 14.50 7.04 -38.25
C LEU A 42 15.26 7.94 -37.27
N SER A 43 16.00 8.91 -37.81
CA SER A 43 16.67 9.96 -37.02
C SER A 43 15.70 11.04 -36.56
N GLU A 44 14.76 11.39 -37.43
CA GLU A 44 13.79 12.47 -37.22
C GLU A 44 12.42 12.01 -37.71
N VAL A 45 11.38 12.61 -37.13
CA VAL A 45 9.98 12.37 -37.49
C VAL A 45 9.38 13.72 -37.84
N MET A 46 8.57 13.79 -38.91
CA MET A 46 7.98 15.04 -39.37
C MET A 46 7.05 15.72 -38.34
N SER A 47 6.45 14.92 -37.46
CA SER A 47 5.57 15.40 -36.40
C SER A 47 5.93 14.66 -35.11
N GLU A 48 6.56 15.38 -34.19
CA GLU A 48 6.76 14.89 -32.82
C GLU A 48 5.44 14.94 -32.05
N ASP A 49 5.26 13.98 -31.14
CA ASP A 49 4.08 13.95 -30.27
C ASP A 49 4.18 15.10 -29.25
N PRO A 50 3.21 16.05 -29.23
CA PRO A 50 3.25 17.21 -28.35
C PRO A 50 3.34 16.88 -26.86
N ARG A 51 2.91 15.68 -26.45
CA ARG A 51 2.94 15.21 -25.06
C ARG A 51 4.36 14.93 -24.54
N PHE A 52 5.33 14.78 -25.45
CA PHE A 52 6.72 14.49 -25.14
C PHE A 52 7.67 15.64 -25.49
N MET A 53 7.13 16.81 -25.84
CA MET A 53 7.95 18.01 -26.05
C MET A 53 8.43 18.58 -24.72
N GLU A 54 9.74 18.82 -24.63
CA GLU A 54 10.36 19.44 -23.47
C GLU A 54 9.90 20.89 -23.33
N LYS A 55 9.77 21.34 -22.09
CA LYS A 55 9.34 22.71 -21.78
C LYS A 55 10.29 23.32 -20.78
N GLU A 56 10.73 24.53 -21.07
CA GLU A 56 11.51 25.33 -20.12
C GLU A 56 10.69 25.66 -18.87
N ALA A 57 11.40 26.03 -17.81
CA ALA A 57 10.75 26.41 -16.56
C ALA A 57 9.91 27.68 -16.76
N PRO A 58 8.58 27.64 -16.57
CA PRO A 58 7.76 28.84 -16.65
C PRO A 58 8.16 29.83 -15.54
N PRO A 59 7.93 31.14 -15.72
CA PRO A 59 8.11 32.11 -14.65
C PRO A 59 7.20 31.78 -13.46
N LEU A 60 7.64 32.13 -12.25
CA LEU A 60 6.89 31.82 -11.04
C LEU A 60 5.47 32.39 -11.05
N SER A 61 5.28 33.57 -11.62
CA SER A 61 3.97 34.23 -11.70
C SER A 61 2.95 33.47 -12.54
N GLU A 62 3.40 32.78 -13.58
CA GLU A 62 2.55 31.96 -14.46
C GLU A 62 2.26 30.59 -13.83
N GLU A 63 3.28 29.98 -13.20
CA GLU A 63 3.14 28.67 -12.57
C GLU A 63 2.29 28.72 -11.28
N PHE A 64 2.48 29.80 -10.52
CA PHE A 64 1.90 30.06 -9.20
C PHE A 64 1.26 31.46 -9.17
N PRO A 65 0.11 31.63 -9.87
CA PRO A 65 -0.61 32.89 -9.84
C PRO A 65 -1.18 33.16 -8.44
N GLU A 66 -1.37 34.43 -8.11
CA GLU A 66 -1.96 34.85 -6.85
C GLU A 66 -3.33 34.19 -6.62
N GLY A 67 -3.60 33.82 -5.37
CA GLY A 67 -4.79 33.09 -4.98
C GLY A 67 -4.72 31.56 -5.20
N SER A 68 -3.67 31.05 -5.87
CA SER A 68 -3.49 29.61 -6.06
C SER A 68 -3.31 28.85 -4.75
N LYS A 69 -3.92 27.66 -4.68
CA LYS A 69 -3.83 26.74 -3.54
C LYS A 69 -2.63 25.81 -3.70
N VAL A 70 -1.79 25.75 -2.68
CA VAL A 70 -0.57 24.92 -2.64
C VAL A 70 -0.40 24.29 -1.27
N PHE A 71 0.46 23.29 -1.15
CA PHE A 71 0.90 22.75 0.13
C PHE A 71 2.29 23.28 0.45
N PHE A 72 2.50 23.70 1.70
CA PHE A 72 3.80 24.17 2.15
C PHE A 72 4.68 23.01 2.58
N LEU A 73 5.94 22.98 2.13
CA LEU A 73 6.90 21.91 2.40
C LEU A 73 8.05 22.36 3.33
N GLY A 74 7.90 23.51 4.00
CA GLY A 74 8.89 23.97 4.98
C GLY A 74 8.80 23.21 6.31
N GLU A 75 9.91 23.22 7.05
CA GLU A 75 10.10 22.44 8.29
C GLU A 75 9.02 22.68 9.36
N HIS A 76 8.59 23.93 9.56
CA HIS A 76 7.68 24.29 10.65
C HIS A 76 6.18 24.10 10.35
N ALA A 77 5.80 23.87 9.09
CA ALA A 77 4.41 23.74 8.67
C ALA A 77 4.27 22.78 7.46
N TYR A 78 4.99 21.65 7.53
CA TYR A 78 5.04 20.67 6.46
C TYR A 78 3.67 20.05 6.16
N GLY A 79 3.26 20.09 4.89
CA GLY A 79 2.00 19.55 4.40
C GLY A 79 0.77 20.40 4.74
N VAL A 80 0.96 21.61 5.27
CA VAL A 80 -0.14 22.55 5.53
C VAL A 80 -0.62 23.16 4.21
N ALA A 81 -1.94 23.23 4.04
CA ALA A 81 -2.54 23.93 2.91
C ALA A 81 -2.32 25.45 3.02
N ALA A 82 -1.95 26.05 1.90
CA ALA A 82 -1.48 27.42 1.79
C ALA A 82 -2.08 28.10 0.56
N GLN A 83 -2.12 29.43 0.58
CA GLN A 83 -2.52 30.23 -0.55
C GLN A 83 -1.42 31.22 -0.93
N ILE A 84 -1.16 31.36 -2.23
CA ILE A 84 -0.18 32.32 -2.75
C ILE A 84 -0.77 33.72 -2.65
N THR A 85 -0.01 34.62 -2.02
CA THR A 85 -0.38 36.03 -1.82
C THR A 85 0.39 36.99 -2.70
N GLY A 86 1.55 36.57 -3.20
CA GLY A 86 2.38 37.40 -4.05
C GLY A 86 3.54 36.60 -4.60
N THR A 87 3.90 36.92 -5.84
CA THR A 87 4.99 36.25 -6.56
C THR A 87 5.98 37.28 -7.04
N THR A 88 7.26 37.08 -6.70
CA THR A 88 8.39 37.82 -7.25
C THR A 88 9.11 36.96 -8.29
N GLN A 89 10.13 37.52 -8.97
CA GLN A 89 10.89 36.78 -9.99
C GLN A 89 11.49 35.46 -9.45
N ASP A 90 12.00 35.48 -8.21
CA ASP A 90 12.71 34.33 -7.62
C ASP A 90 12.05 33.73 -6.37
N SER A 91 11.00 34.36 -5.83
CA SER A 91 10.41 33.94 -4.56
C SER A 91 8.90 34.10 -4.47
N LEU A 92 8.28 33.29 -3.62
CA LEU A 92 6.85 33.26 -3.36
C LEU A 92 6.54 33.74 -1.94
N SER A 93 5.38 34.36 -1.79
CA SER A 93 4.79 34.69 -0.49
C SER A 93 3.49 33.92 -0.31
N VAL A 94 3.33 33.23 0.81
CA VAL A 94 2.15 32.40 1.09
C VAL A 94 1.55 32.71 2.46
N VAL A 95 0.23 32.53 2.55
CA VAL A 95 -0.52 32.51 3.81
C VAL A 95 -0.79 31.05 4.17
N LEU A 96 -0.44 30.69 5.39
CA LEU A 96 -0.66 29.38 5.99
C LEU A 96 -1.78 29.47 7.03
N ALA A 97 -2.65 28.47 7.08
CA ALA A 97 -3.60 28.27 8.16
C ALA A 97 -3.40 26.87 8.77
N PHE A 98 -2.99 26.80 10.03
CA PHE A 98 -2.67 25.52 10.68
C PHE A 98 -3.10 25.48 12.15
N PHE A 99 -3.26 24.25 12.65
CA PHE A 99 -3.43 24.00 14.08
C PHE A 99 -2.08 23.68 14.70
N PRO A 100 -1.62 24.41 15.73
CA PRO A 100 -0.35 24.12 16.40
C PRO A 100 -0.29 22.70 17.01
N SER A 101 -1.44 22.12 17.35
CA SER A 101 -1.56 20.77 17.90
C SER A 101 -1.33 19.66 16.86
N ASP A 102 -1.44 19.94 15.56
CA ASP A 102 -1.40 18.92 14.50
C ASP A 102 -0.16 18.02 14.59
N LYS A 103 1.00 18.58 14.94
CA LYS A 103 2.25 17.80 15.05
C LYS A 103 2.20 16.78 16.20
N ALA A 104 1.61 17.15 17.34
CA ALA A 104 1.45 16.27 18.49
C ALA A 104 0.39 15.19 18.20
N GLU A 105 -0.73 15.59 17.59
CA GLU A 105 -1.80 14.67 17.18
C GLU A 105 -1.27 13.58 16.22
N ASN A 106 -0.44 13.96 15.25
CA ASN A 106 0.16 13.03 14.29
C ASN A 106 1.06 11.97 14.97
N GLU A 107 1.78 12.32 16.03
CA GLU A 107 2.59 11.37 16.80
C GLU A 107 1.73 10.45 17.67
N GLU A 108 0.60 10.95 18.18
CA GLU A 108 -0.32 10.16 18.99
C GLU A 108 -0.96 9.03 18.16
N PHE A 109 -1.41 9.32 16.93
CA PHE A 109 -1.89 8.29 16.00
C PHE A 109 -0.85 7.19 15.76
N LYS A 110 0.41 7.57 15.56
CA LYS A 110 1.51 6.62 15.36
C LYS A 110 1.83 5.83 16.62
N SER A 111 1.65 6.42 17.80
CA SER A 111 1.88 5.75 19.08
C SER A 111 0.93 4.57 19.31
N VAL A 112 -0.35 4.69 18.92
CA VAL A 112 -1.36 3.62 19.01
C VAL A 112 -0.89 2.37 18.26
N VAL A 113 -0.29 2.56 17.09
CA VAL A 113 0.24 1.45 16.29
C VAL A 113 1.57 0.93 16.84
N ARG A 114 2.51 1.82 17.21
CA ARG A 114 3.84 1.42 17.75
C ARG A 114 3.72 0.54 18.99
N ASN A 115 2.82 0.88 19.92
CA ASN A 115 2.63 0.12 21.16
C ASN A 115 2.21 -1.34 20.90
N ARG A 116 1.53 -1.60 19.78
CA ARG A 116 1.07 -2.94 19.38
C ARG A 116 2.08 -3.71 18.53
N MET A 117 3.03 -3.04 17.87
CA MET A 117 4.04 -3.69 17.03
C MET A 117 5.14 -4.45 17.81
N SER A 118 5.14 -4.40 19.14
CA SER A 118 6.17 -5.07 19.98
C SER A 118 5.95 -6.58 20.18
N GLU A 119 4.99 -7.19 19.48
CA GLU A 119 4.72 -8.63 19.61
C GLU A 119 5.88 -9.48 19.10
N HIS A 120 6.33 -10.41 19.95
CA HIS A 120 7.37 -11.37 19.61
C HIS A 120 6.77 -12.49 18.76
N TYR A 121 7.47 -12.82 17.67
CA TYR A 121 7.12 -13.95 16.82
C TYR A 121 8.20 -15.02 16.88
N PHE A 122 7.75 -16.27 16.82
CA PHE A 122 8.58 -17.45 16.90
C PHE A 122 8.47 -18.26 15.60
N ALA A 123 9.60 -18.74 15.09
CA ALA A 123 9.63 -19.59 13.92
C ALA A 123 8.86 -20.90 14.14
N SER A 124 8.23 -21.45 13.09
CA SER A 124 7.34 -22.61 13.18
C SER A 124 7.97 -23.83 13.85
N PHE A 125 9.27 -24.08 13.61
CA PHE A 125 10.01 -25.18 14.23
C PHE A 125 10.23 -24.93 15.73
N LYS A 126 10.54 -23.69 16.13
CA LYS A 126 10.65 -23.32 17.55
C LYS A 126 9.30 -23.43 18.26
N VAL A 127 8.20 -23.10 17.59
CA VAL A 127 6.84 -23.30 18.12
C VAL A 127 6.53 -24.78 18.32
N ALA A 128 6.98 -25.64 17.40
CA ALA A 128 6.85 -27.08 17.53
C ALA A 128 7.54 -27.59 18.81
N ASP A 129 8.77 -27.13 19.07
CA ASP A 129 9.52 -27.46 20.29
C ASP A 129 8.82 -26.93 21.56
N MET A 130 8.37 -25.66 21.56
CA MET A 130 7.71 -25.03 22.71
C MET A 130 6.38 -25.69 23.10
N VAL A 131 5.67 -26.26 22.13
CA VAL A 131 4.40 -26.96 22.35
C VAL A 131 4.62 -28.48 22.53
N GLY A 132 5.82 -28.99 22.21
CA GLY A 132 6.14 -30.41 22.21
C GLY A 132 5.39 -31.19 21.14
N ALA A 133 5.21 -30.63 19.95
CA ALA A 133 4.53 -31.25 18.81
C ALA A 133 5.48 -31.35 17.61
N SER A 134 5.21 -32.25 16.67
CA SER A 134 6.01 -32.30 15.44
C SER A 134 5.80 -31.07 14.54
N SER A 135 6.81 -30.70 13.76
CA SER A 135 6.69 -29.62 12.75
C SER A 135 5.54 -29.86 11.76
N ARG A 136 5.26 -31.13 11.44
CA ARG A 136 4.12 -31.53 10.59
C ARG A 136 2.78 -31.21 11.26
N ALA A 137 2.64 -31.56 12.54
CA ALA A 137 1.43 -31.28 13.31
C ALA A 137 1.15 -29.78 13.37
N ILE A 138 2.16 -28.96 13.72
CA ILE A 138 2.01 -27.50 13.72
C ILE A 138 1.62 -26.99 12.33
N SER A 139 2.25 -27.49 11.27
CA SER A 139 1.96 -27.02 9.91
C SER A 139 0.52 -27.30 9.47
N LYS A 140 0.00 -28.50 9.74
CA LYS A 140 -1.37 -28.89 9.35
C LYS A 140 -2.41 -28.23 10.27
N ILE A 141 -2.20 -28.19 11.58
CA ILE A 141 -3.15 -27.62 12.55
C ILE A 141 -3.27 -26.11 12.44
N THR A 142 -2.18 -25.40 12.15
CA THR A 142 -2.23 -23.95 11.90
C THR A 142 -2.80 -23.59 10.52
N SER A 143 -2.95 -24.58 9.63
CA SER A 143 -3.62 -24.42 8.34
C SER A 143 -5.10 -24.84 8.42
N SER A 144 -5.77 -24.97 7.26
CA SER A 144 -7.09 -25.59 7.20
C SER A 144 -6.95 -27.11 7.34
N PHE A 145 -7.59 -27.70 8.34
CA PHE A 145 -7.58 -29.14 8.59
C PHE A 145 -9.01 -29.68 8.50
N MET A 146 -9.35 -30.22 7.34
CA MET A 146 -10.68 -30.71 7.03
C MET A 146 -10.81 -32.19 7.43
N VAL A 147 -11.87 -32.50 8.17
CA VAL A 147 -12.21 -33.85 8.61
C VAL A 147 -13.59 -34.22 8.06
N ILE A 148 -13.75 -35.46 7.62
CA ILE A 148 -15.02 -36.00 7.13
C ILE A 148 -15.73 -36.71 8.28
N THR A 149 -16.94 -36.27 8.65
CA THR A 149 -17.79 -36.96 9.62
C THR A 149 -18.42 -38.22 9.03
N SER A 150 -19.02 -39.08 9.86
CA SER A 150 -19.66 -40.30 9.37
C SER A 150 -20.81 -40.01 8.39
N ASP A 151 -21.49 -38.87 8.56
CA ASP A 151 -22.52 -38.32 7.66
C ASP A 151 -21.97 -37.80 6.30
N GLY A 152 -20.66 -37.87 6.07
CA GLY A 152 -20.00 -37.35 4.86
C GLY A 152 -19.82 -35.82 4.84
N GLN A 153 -20.16 -35.11 5.92
CA GLN A 153 -19.95 -33.67 6.02
C GLN A 153 -18.47 -33.34 6.26
N LYS A 154 -18.01 -32.25 5.66
CA LYS A 154 -16.64 -31.76 5.83
C LYS A 154 -16.60 -30.66 6.88
N VAL A 155 -15.85 -30.87 7.95
CA VAL A 155 -15.71 -29.92 9.06
C VAL A 155 -14.24 -29.48 9.17
N ASN A 156 -14.00 -28.17 9.21
CA ASN A 156 -12.67 -27.63 9.49
C ASN A 156 -12.40 -27.64 11.00
N LEU A 157 -11.38 -28.39 11.41
CA LEU A 157 -10.83 -28.42 12.77
C LEU A 157 -9.45 -27.75 12.85
N GLY A 158 -9.00 -27.10 11.77
CA GLY A 158 -7.78 -26.31 11.77
C GLY A 158 -7.98 -24.92 12.40
N LEU A 159 -6.89 -24.34 12.90
CA LEU A 159 -6.88 -22.97 13.42
C LEU A 159 -6.88 -21.92 12.30
N SER A 160 -6.64 -22.32 11.04
CA SER A 160 -6.74 -21.43 9.88
C SER A 160 -5.92 -20.13 10.00
N LEU A 161 -4.78 -20.20 10.70
CA LEU A 161 -3.87 -19.07 10.90
C LEU A 161 -3.00 -18.79 9.67
N LYS A 162 -2.78 -19.79 8.81
CA LYS A 162 -1.97 -19.66 7.59
C LYS A 162 -2.62 -20.35 6.39
N PHE A 163 -2.43 -19.79 5.21
CA PHE A 163 -2.93 -20.34 3.95
C PHE A 163 -1.84 -20.29 2.88
N GLU A 164 -0.97 -21.32 2.85
CA GLU A 164 0.16 -21.39 1.90
C GLU A 164 -0.30 -21.34 0.44
N GLY A 165 -1.25 -22.18 0.05
CA GLY A 165 -1.74 -22.25 -1.33
C GLY A 165 -2.49 -21.02 -1.81
N LYS A 166 -3.01 -20.19 -0.89
CA LYS A 166 -3.69 -18.93 -1.21
C LYS A 166 -2.78 -17.70 -0.99
N GLY A 167 -1.59 -17.90 -0.44
CA GLY A 167 -0.71 -16.81 -0.05
C GLY A 167 -1.34 -15.83 0.95
N MET A 168 -2.04 -16.32 1.98
CA MET A 168 -2.66 -15.48 3.02
C MET A 168 -2.17 -15.81 4.43
N LYS A 169 -2.14 -14.80 5.28
CA LYS A 169 -1.81 -14.82 6.72
C LYS A 169 -2.98 -14.26 7.55
N VAL A 170 -2.98 -14.53 8.85
CA VAL A 170 -3.91 -13.90 9.79
C VAL A 170 -3.13 -12.88 10.62
N ILE A 171 -3.57 -11.61 10.59
CA ILE A 171 -2.94 -10.50 11.32
C ILE A 171 -2.86 -10.84 12.82
N ASP A 172 -1.80 -10.41 13.51
CA ASP A 172 -1.51 -10.69 14.93
C ASP A 172 -1.30 -12.16 15.31
N TYR A 173 -1.50 -13.13 14.39
CA TYR A 173 -1.31 -14.56 14.67
C TYR A 173 -0.17 -15.17 13.87
N SER A 174 -0.07 -14.88 12.58
CA SER A 174 0.93 -15.48 11.69
C SER A 174 1.57 -14.48 10.76
N ARG A 175 2.83 -14.74 10.43
CA ARG A 175 3.55 -14.05 9.35
C ARG A 175 4.46 -15.03 8.64
N LYS A 176 4.81 -14.71 7.40
CA LYS A 176 5.73 -15.52 6.60
C LYS A 176 6.97 -14.69 6.31
N ASN A 177 8.13 -15.23 6.66
CA ASN A 177 9.41 -14.74 6.18
C ASN A 177 9.75 -15.48 4.87
N ASN A 178 10.82 -15.10 4.17
CA ASN A 178 11.18 -15.71 2.87
C ASN A 178 11.38 -17.24 2.92
N LYS A 179 11.62 -17.82 4.11
CA LYS A 179 11.95 -19.24 4.28
C LYS A 179 10.96 -20.04 5.12
N TYR A 180 10.34 -19.45 6.14
CA TYR A 180 9.48 -20.18 7.07
C TYR A 180 8.36 -19.30 7.63
N TRP A 181 7.35 -19.97 8.18
CA TRP A 181 6.25 -19.33 8.90
C TRP A 181 6.67 -19.00 10.33
N GLU A 182 6.19 -17.88 10.83
CA GLU A 182 6.38 -17.43 12.19
C GLU A 182 5.00 -17.16 12.82
N PHE A 183 4.88 -17.42 14.11
CA PHE A 183 3.64 -17.27 14.87
C PHE A 183 3.88 -16.37 16.07
N SER A 184 2.91 -15.51 16.37
CA SER A 184 2.96 -14.64 17.54
C SER A 184 2.81 -15.45 18.83
N GLU A 185 3.14 -14.85 19.97
CA GLU A 185 2.89 -15.44 21.28
C GLU A 185 1.41 -15.83 21.50
N LYS A 186 0.47 -15.00 21.02
CA LYS A 186 -0.97 -15.30 21.05
C LYS A 186 -1.31 -16.58 20.29
N ALA A 187 -0.73 -16.78 19.11
CA ALA A 187 -0.90 -17.99 18.34
C ALA A 187 -0.30 -19.21 19.06
N VAL A 188 0.88 -19.07 19.68
CA VAL A 188 1.50 -20.16 20.46
C VAL A 188 0.60 -20.58 21.62
N GLN A 189 0.03 -19.62 22.35
CA GLN A 189 -0.89 -19.89 23.45
C GLN A 189 -2.17 -20.61 22.96
N LEU A 190 -2.75 -20.16 21.85
CA LEU A 190 -3.91 -20.81 21.23
C LEU A 190 -3.61 -22.26 20.81
N ILE A 191 -2.44 -22.51 20.22
CA ILE A 191 -2.00 -23.86 19.83
C ILE A 191 -1.82 -24.75 21.07
N ARG A 192 -1.25 -24.22 22.17
CA ARG A 192 -1.08 -24.95 23.42
C ARG A 192 -2.43 -25.36 24.02
N GLU A 193 -3.37 -24.42 24.11
CA GLU A 193 -4.72 -24.69 24.60
C GLU A 193 -5.45 -25.72 23.73
N TYR A 194 -5.28 -25.66 22.40
CA TYR A 194 -5.85 -26.65 21.50
C TYR A 194 -5.26 -28.04 21.78
N LYS A 195 -3.93 -28.14 21.92
CA LYS A 195 -3.27 -29.41 22.22
C LYS A 195 -3.74 -30.02 23.55
N THR A 196 -3.97 -29.21 24.57
CA THR A 196 -4.49 -29.67 25.86
C THR A 196 -5.94 -30.15 25.75
N LYS A 197 -6.79 -29.47 24.96
CA LYS A 197 -8.21 -29.80 24.82
C LYS A 197 -8.47 -31.03 23.93
N ALA A 198 -7.65 -31.24 22.89
CA ALA A 198 -7.84 -32.33 21.92
C ALA A 198 -6.48 -32.91 21.45
N PRO A 199 -5.74 -33.62 22.32
CA PRO A 199 -4.46 -34.22 21.96
C PRO A 199 -4.58 -35.31 20.88
N GLU A 200 -5.76 -35.92 20.74
CA GLU A 200 -6.06 -36.94 19.73
C GLU A 200 -5.90 -36.38 18.32
N VAL A 201 -6.30 -35.13 18.09
CA VAL A 201 -6.15 -34.45 16.79
C VAL A 201 -4.68 -34.32 16.42
N PHE A 202 -3.83 -33.94 17.38
CA PHE A 202 -2.38 -33.81 17.14
C PHE A 202 -1.76 -35.16 16.80
N ARG A 203 -2.14 -36.23 17.50
CA ARG A 203 -1.68 -37.60 17.18
C ARG A 203 -2.19 -38.08 15.82
N ALA A 204 -3.44 -37.77 15.48
CA ALA A 204 -4.02 -38.15 14.20
C ALA A 204 -3.29 -37.47 13.05
N VAL A 205 -3.02 -36.16 13.14
CA VAL A 205 -2.29 -35.39 12.12
C VAL A 205 -0.86 -35.92 11.89
N GLU A 206 -0.23 -36.49 12.91
CA GLU A 206 1.09 -37.11 12.79
C GLU A 206 1.06 -38.43 12.00
N ARG A 207 -0.01 -39.20 12.16
CA ARG A 207 -0.21 -40.49 11.46
C ARG A 207 -0.82 -40.31 10.06
N SER A 208 -1.68 -39.31 9.89
CA SER A 208 -2.42 -39.06 8.66
C SER A 208 -1.49 -38.68 7.52
N GLY A 209 -1.69 -39.32 6.36
CA GLY A 209 -1.06 -38.99 5.08
C GLY A 209 -1.57 -37.68 4.49
N ASP A 210 -1.56 -37.57 3.16
CA ASP A 210 -2.14 -36.40 2.46
C ASP A 210 -3.64 -36.55 2.16
N ALA A 211 -4.20 -37.75 2.42
CA ALA A 211 -5.63 -38.01 2.34
C ALA A 211 -6.43 -37.33 3.47
N MET A 212 -7.69 -37.03 3.21
CA MET A 212 -8.59 -36.39 4.17
C MET A 212 -8.96 -37.37 5.29
N THR A 213 -8.62 -37.03 6.53
CA THR A 213 -8.84 -37.86 7.71
C THR A 213 -10.34 -37.98 8.04
N LYS A 214 -10.80 -39.19 8.38
CA LYS A 214 -12.19 -39.43 8.84
C LYS A 214 -12.32 -39.16 10.34
N SER A 215 -13.50 -38.79 10.82
CA SER A 215 -13.75 -38.55 12.26
C SER A 215 -13.42 -39.77 13.12
N THR A 216 -13.72 -40.97 12.62
CA THR A 216 -13.43 -42.25 13.28
C THR A 216 -11.94 -42.58 13.41
N GLU A 217 -11.09 -42.03 12.53
CA GLU A 217 -9.62 -42.20 12.61
C GLU A 217 -9.00 -41.30 13.69
N ILE A 218 -9.69 -40.20 14.05
CA ILE A 218 -9.24 -39.25 15.07
C ILE A 218 -9.76 -39.64 16.46
N PHE A 219 -11.02 -40.03 16.55
CA PHE A 219 -11.71 -40.35 17.80
C PHE A 219 -12.25 -41.80 17.77
N PRO A 220 -11.38 -42.82 17.95
CA PRO A 220 -11.74 -44.22 17.77
C PRO A 220 -12.61 -44.82 18.89
N ASN A 221 -12.63 -44.21 20.09
CA ASN A 221 -13.22 -44.81 21.30
C ASN A 221 -14.48 -44.10 21.82
N GLU A 222 -14.99 -43.11 21.08
CA GLU A 222 -16.13 -42.26 21.47
C GLU A 222 -17.06 -42.01 20.28
N ASP A 223 -18.21 -41.38 20.49
CA ASP A 223 -19.02 -40.82 19.40
C ASP A 223 -18.19 -39.75 18.66
N SER A 224 -17.54 -40.19 17.58
CA SER A 224 -16.54 -39.41 16.85
C SER A 224 -17.14 -38.10 16.33
N ASP A 225 -18.41 -38.11 15.92
CA ASP A 225 -19.07 -36.95 15.33
C ASP A 225 -19.52 -35.96 16.41
N ALA A 226 -19.93 -36.43 17.59
CA ALA A 226 -20.19 -35.57 18.74
C ALA A 226 -18.93 -34.81 19.18
N ARG A 227 -17.76 -35.48 19.23
CA ARG A 227 -16.48 -34.85 19.60
C ARG A 227 -16.01 -33.83 18.56
N VAL A 228 -16.20 -34.11 17.27
CA VAL A 228 -15.97 -33.13 16.19
C VAL A 228 -16.85 -31.89 16.37
N LYS A 229 -18.13 -32.06 16.73
CA LYS A 229 -19.06 -30.94 16.99
C LYS A 229 -18.66 -30.14 18.23
N GLU A 230 -18.29 -30.80 19.33
CA GLU A 230 -17.80 -30.13 20.55
C GLU A 230 -16.54 -29.30 20.25
N LEU A 231 -15.57 -29.89 19.55
CA LEU A 231 -14.33 -29.20 19.22
C LEU A 231 -14.58 -28.02 18.27
N LYS A 232 -15.48 -28.17 17.30
CA LYS A 232 -15.92 -27.06 16.44
C LYS A 232 -16.55 -25.92 17.24
N ALA A 233 -17.35 -26.22 18.25
CA ALA A 233 -17.95 -25.21 19.13
C ALA A 233 -16.89 -24.52 20.01
N TRP A 234 -15.91 -25.27 20.50
CA TRP A 234 -14.77 -24.69 21.23
C TRP A 234 -13.92 -23.76 20.36
N LEU A 235 -13.63 -24.15 19.12
CA LEU A 235 -12.92 -23.29 18.15
C LEU A 235 -13.70 -22.00 17.85
N ALA A 236 -15.03 -22.07 17.77
CA ALA A 236 -15.88 -20.89 17.64
C ALA A 236 -15.79 -19.98 18.88
N THR A 237 -15.77 -20.55 20.09
CA THR A 237 -15.62 -19.78 21.35
C THR A 237 -14.27 -19.06 21.44
N LYS A 238 -13.22 -19.62 20.82
CA LYS A 238 -11.89 -18.99 20.73
C LYS A 238 -11.77 -17.94 19.62
N GLY A 239 -12.85 -17.65 18.88
CA GLY A 239 -12.86 -16.63 17.82
C GLY A 239 -12.14 -17.05 16.54
N VAL A 240 -11.87 -18.34 16.33
CA VAL A 240 -11.13 -18.83 15.14
C VAL A 240 -11.88 -18.52 13.83
N ARG A 241 -13.21 -18.41 13.90
CA ARG A 241 -14.06 -18.06 12.74
C ARG A 241 -14.03 -16.57 12.40
N ASP A 242 -13.64 -15.72 13.35
CA ASP A 242 -13.61 -14.27 13.20
C ASP A 242 -12.25 -13.77 12.70
N PHE A 243 -11.28 -14.69 12.54
CA PHE A 243 -9.99 -14.37 11.96
C PHE A 243 -10.12 -13.94 10.51
N GLU A 244 -9.59 -12.76 10.23
CA GLU A 244 -9.59 -12.17 8.90
C GLU A 244 -8.28 -12.52 8.16
N PRO A 245 -8.33 -13.38 7.13
CA PRO A 245 -7.15 -13.66 6.33
C PRO A 245 -6.82 -12.50 5.41
N VAL A 246 -5.56 -12.07 5.42
CA VAL A 246 -5.02 -11.00 4.58
C VAL A 246 -3.89 -11.56 3.71
N SER A 247 -3.72 -10.99 2.52
CA SER A 247 -2.63 -11.35 1.62
C SER A 247 -1.26 -11.24 2.32
N LEU A 248 -0.36 -12.17 2.02
CA LEU A 248 1.01 -12.15 2.52
C LEU A 248 1.77 -10.87 2.16
N VAL A 249 1.42 -10.30 1.00
CA VAL A 249 2.03 -9.10 0.41
C VAL A 249 1.34 -7.82 0.92
N CYS A 250 0.47 -7.92 1.92
CA CYS A 250 -0.21 -6.77 2.47
C CYS A 250 0.03 -6.73 3.98
N ASP A 251 0.30 -5.55 4.50
CA ASP A 251 0.33 -5.29 5.94
C ASP A 251 -0.87 -4.41 6.27
N GLN A 252 -1.66 -4.81 7.26
CA GLN A 252 -2.92 -4.14 7.60
C GLN A 252 -3.15 -4.17 9.12
N LEU A 253 -3.88 -3.18 9.63
CA LEU A 253 -4.28 -3.09 11.03
C LEU A 253 -5.58 -3.86 11.27
N LYS A 254 -5.70 -4.47 12.46
CA LYS A 254 -6.91 -5.13 12.92
C LYS A 254 -8.05 -4.12 13.14
N LYS A 255 -9.30 -4.56 12.97
CA LYS A 255 -10.53 -3.79 13.19
C LYS A 255 -10.54 -3.04 14.53
N ASP A 256 -10.13 -3.69 15.61
CA ASP A 256 -10.07 -3.08 16.95
C ASP A 256 -9.12 -1.87 17.00
N THR A 257 -7.97 -1.96 16.32
CA THR A 257 -7.00 -0.85 16.24
C THR A 257 -7.55 0.29 15.38
N VAL A 258 -8.22 -0.04 14.27
CA VAL A 258 -8.84 0.97 13.41
C VAL A 258 -9.93 1.74 14.16
N ARG A 259 -10.74 1.04 14.96
CA ARG A 259 -11.73 1.66 15.83
C ARG A 259 -11.10 2.60 16.86
N GLU A 260 -10.00 2.19 17.50
CA GLU A 260 -9.26 3.06 18.43
C GLU A 260 -8.73 4.32 17.74
N ILE A 261 -8.24 4.20 16.50
CA ILE A 261 -7.81 5.34 15.68
C ILE A 261 -9.00 6.26 15.38
N GLU A 262 -10.17 5.73 15.04
CA GLU A 262 -11.39 6.52 14.80
C GLU A 262 -11.86 7.23 16.09
N ASP A 263 -11.80 6.56 17.24
CA ASP A 263 -12.16 7.14 18.54
C ASP A 263 -11.21 8.28 18.94
N LEU A 264 -9.91 8.08 18.74
CA LEU A 264 -8.87 9.10 18.96
C LEU A 264 -9.09 10.31 18.05
N GLN A 265 -9.40 10.03 16.79
CA GLN A 265 -9.71 11.06 15.82
C GLN A 265 -10.99 11.83 16.16
N ALA A 266 -12.04 11.16 16.65
CA ALA A 266 -13.25 11.82 17.12
C ALA A 266 -12.95 12.77 18.29
N LYS A 267 -12.09 12.38 19.24
CA LYS A 267 -11.65 13.25 20.34
C LYS A 267 -10.94 14.50 19.84
N PHE A 268 -10.02 14.37 18.88
CA PHE A 268 -9.33 15.52 18.29
C PHE A 268 -10.27 16.43 17.52
N THR A 269 -11.20 15.87 16.73
CA THR A 269 -12.19 16.66 16.01
C THR A 269 -13.10 17.45 16.97
N GLN A 270 -13.51 16.87 18.10
CA GLN A 270 -14.29 17.56 19.12
C GLN A 270 -13.52 18.71 19.81
N GLY A 271 -12.21 18.56 19.98
CA GLY A 271 -11.35 19.59 20.55
C GLY A 271 -10.98 20.73 19.58
N ARG A 272 -11.27 20.59 18.28
CA ARG A 272 -10.92 21.60 17.27
C ARG A 272 -11.96 22.72 17.23
N SER A 273 -11.49 23.95 17.39
CA SER A 273 -12.29 25.17 17.26
C SER A 273 -11.68 26.13 16.23
N ALA A 274 -12.51 26.94 15.59
CA ALA A 274 -12.08 27.96 14.62
C ALA A 274 -11.03 28.92 15.22
N SER A 275 -11.19 29.25 16.52
CA SER A 275 -10.30 30.11 17.29
C SER A 275 -8.89 29.55 17.49
N ALA A 276 -8.69 28.23 17.35
CA ALA A 276 -7.38 27.60 17.50
C ALA A 276 -6.53 27.67 16.22
N ILE A 277 -7.11 28.11 15.09
CA ILE A 277 -6.39 28.23 13.82
C ILE A 277 -5.45 29.42 13.88
N LYS A 278 -4.15 29.17 13.69
CA LYS A 278 -3.16 30.23 13.54
C LYS A 278 -2.90 30.50 12.06
N LYS A 279 -2.86 31.79 11.72
CA LYS A 279 -2.46 32.26 10.40
C LYS A 279 -1.02 32.74 10.44
N ALA A 280 -0.22 32.37 9.44
CA ALA A 280 1.15 32.84 9.30
C ALA A 280 1.40 33.26 7.84
N ILE A 281 2.04 34.42 7.66
CA ILE A 281 2.51 34.88 6.35
C ILE A 281 3.99 34.57 6.27
N VAL A 282 4.39 33.83 5.25
CA VAL A 282 5.79 33.51 4.99
C VAL A 282 6.16 34.09 3.64
N LYS A 283 7.23 34.88 3.60
CA LYS A 283 7.73 35.56 2.40
C LYS A 283 9.11 35.02 2.01
N GLY A 284 9.49 35.18 0.75
CA GLY A 284 10.82 34.83 0.28
C GLY A 284 11.04 33.32 0.09
N ILE A 285 9.98 32.56 -0.17
CA ILE A 285 10.03 31.09 -0.26
C ILE A 285 10.40 30.66 -1.68
N PRO A 286 11.33 29.71 -1.87
CA PRO A 286 11.65 29.18 -3.20
C PRO A 286 10.55 28.26 -3.75
N ARG A 287 10.53 28.08 -5.08
CA ARG A 287 9.68 27.11 -5.82
C ARG A 287 9.60 25.73 -5.16
N GLN A 288 10.72 25.26 -4.63
CA GLN A 288 10.87 23.94 -4.04
C GLN A 288 10.14 23.79 -2.69
N ALA A 289 9.86 24.87 -1.98
CA ALA A 289 9.19 24.80 -0.68
C ALA A 289 7.65 24.85 -0.77
N VAL A 290 7.09 24.85 -1.98
CA VAL A 290 5.65 24.72 -2.22
C VAL A 290 5.35 23.55 -3.15
N LEU A 291 4.19 22.92 -2.96
CA LEU A 291 3.71 21.82 -3.79
C LEU A 291 2.32 22.14 -4.34
N LYS A 292 2.22 22.24 -5.67
CA LYS A 292 0.93 22.33 -6.34
C LYS A 292 0.26 20.95 -6.38
N PRO A 293 -1.07 20.85 -6.13
CA PRO A 293 -1.81 19.59 -6.24
C PRO A 293 -1.55 18.82 -7.54
N ALA A 294 -1.61 19.52 -8.68
CA ALA A 294 -1.31 18.96 -10.00
C ALA A 294 0.12 18.38 -10.15
N HIS A 295 1.07 18.76 -9.28
CA HIS A 295 2.44 18.26 -9.32
C HIS A 295 2.64 16.99 -8.48
N ALA A 296 1.62 16.54 -7.73
CA ALA A 296 1.69 15.37 -6.86
C ALA A 296 2.20 14.13 -7.62
N VAL A 297 1.61 13.86 -8.80
CA VAL A 297 1.95 12.70 -9.63
C VAL A 297 3.43 12.61 -9.97
N TYR A 298 4.13 13.73 -10.18
CA TYR A 298 5.54 13.72 -10.57
C TYR A 298 6.48 13.86 -9.37
N ARG A 299 6.04 14.61 -8.35
CA ARG A 299 6.91 15.00 -7.24
C ARG A 299 6.86 14.03 -6.08
N LEU A 300 5.68 13.49 -5.77
CA LEU A 300 5.43 12.62 -4.63
C LEU A 300 5.79 11.15 -4.89
N GLN A 301 6.86 10.94 -5.65
CA GLN A 301 7.35 9.63 -6.05
C GLN A 301 8.25 9.01 -4.97
N ASN A 302 8.09 7.72 -4.72
CA ASN A 302 8.97 6.97 -3.82
C ASN A 302 8.88 7.36 -2.34
N GLN A 303 7.80 8.01 -1.92
CA GLN A 303 7.51 8.23 -0.50
C GLN A 303 7.40 6.92 0.25
N ARG A 304 8.03 6.86 1.43
CA ARG A 304 7.88 5.77 2.38
C ARG A 304 6.64 5.98 3.23
N PHE A 305 5.87 4.92 3.40
CA PHE A 305 4.72 4.86 4.28
C PHE A 305 4.83 3.65 5.21
N ALA A 306 4.34 3.82 6.44
CA ALA A 306 4.16 2.77 7.43
C ALA A 306 2.73 2.79 7.96
N LEU A 307 2.29 1.68 8.55
CA LEU A 307 1.01 1.64 9.25
C LEU A 307 1.00 2.64 10.41
N GLY A 308 -0.09 3.37 10.57
CA GLY A 308 -0.25 4.43 11.55
C GLY A 308 0.36 5.78 11.14
N ASP A 309 1.00 5.87 9.97
CA ASP A 309 1.45 7.17 9.47
C ASP A 309 0.26 8.06 9.14
N ARG A 310 0.40 9.34 9.48
CA ARG A 310 -0.52 10.40 9.11
C ARG A 310 -0.25 10.84 7.69
N VAL A 311 -1.32 10.99 6.90
CA VAL A 311 -1.23 11.44 5.51
C VAL A 311 -2.24 12.55 5.23
N THR A 312 -1.96 13.36 4.20
CA THR A 312 -2.93 14.29 3.61
C THR A 312 -3.08 14.04 2.12
N MET A 313 -4.31 14.14 1.62
CA MET A 313 -4.59 14.09 0.18
C MET A 313 -4.07 15.37 -0.49
N VAL A 314 -3.19 15.19 -1.49
CA VAL A 314 -2.59 16.30 -2.23
C VAL A 314 -3.10 16.37 -3.66
N GLN A 315 -3.43 15.24 -4.27
CA GLN A 315 -3.95 15.21 -5.63
C GLN A 315 -5.33 15.90 -5.68
N ASP A 316 -5.51 16.77 -6.67
CA ASP A 316 -6.76 17.51 -6.92
C ASP A 316 -7.77 16.73 -7.78
N SER A 317 -7.33 15.64 -8.39
CA SER A 317 -8.17 14.68 -9.10
C SER A 317 -8.39 13.42 -8.27
N GLY A 318 -9.62 12.89 -8.35
CA GLY A 318 -10.01 11.69 -7.63
C GLY A 318 -11.27 11.89 -6.80
N SER A 319 -11.57 10.90 -5.96
CA SER A 319 -12.80 10.85 -5.18
C SER A 319 -12.65 11.39 -3.75
N VAL A 320 -11.42 11.48 -3.25
CA VAL A 320 -11.10 11.98 -1.91
C VAL A 320 -10.96 13.52 -1.97
N PRO A 321 -11.56 14.27 -1.03
CA PRO A 321 -11.41 15.71 -0.99
C PRO A 321 -9.94 16.17 -0.82
N LEU A 322 -9.56 17.23 -1.53
CA LEU A 322 -8.25 17.85 -1.39
C LEU A 322 -8.01 18.29 0.07
N SER A 323 -6.80 18.10 0.58
CA SER A 323 -6.38 18.40 1.96
C SER A 323 -7.10 17.59 3.05
N ALA A 324 -7.89 16.58 2.69
CA ALA A 324 -8.38 15.61 3.66
C ALA A 324 -7.18 14.93 4.33
N LYS A 325 -7.19 14.87 5.65
CA LYS A 325 -6.18 14.16 6.44
C LYS A 325 -6.72 12.77 6.80
N GLY A 326 -5.82 11.80 6.91
CA GLY A 326 -6.16 10.43 7.25
C GLY A 326 -5.00 9.67 7.88
N VAL A 327 -5.25 8.44 8.29
CA VAL A 327 -4.27 7.52 8.87
C VAL A 327 -4.15 6.29 7.98
N VAL A 328 -2.93 5.88 7.67
CA VAL A 328 -2.65 4.66 6.90
C VAL A 328 -2.94 3.43 7.75
N ILE A 329 -3.92 2.62 7.35
CA ILE A 329 -4.30 1.39 8.04
C ILE A 329 -3.92 0.12 7.27
N GLY A 330 -3.58 0.25 5.98
CA GLY A 330 -3.17 -0.85 5.14
C GLY A 330 -2.13 -0.44 4.10
N LEU A 331 -1.19 -1.33 3.81
CA LEU A 331 -0.18 -1.18 2.77
C LEU A 331 -0.25 -2.38 1.83
N ASN A 332 -0.41 -2.08 0.55
CA ASN A 332 -0.37 -3.02 -0.56
C ASN A 332 0.86 -2.72 -1.44
N ALA A 333 1.12 -3.54 -2.46
CA ALA A 333 2.31 -3.38 -3.31
C ALA A 333 2.37 -2.04 -4.08
N LYS A 334 1.22 -1.45 -4.42
CA LYS A 334 1.10 -0.22 -5.23
C LYS A 334 0.17 0.85 -4.63
N SER A 335 -0.53 0.51 -3.57
CA SER A 335 -1.55 1.36 -2.96
C SER A 335 -1.54 1.21 -1.45
N MET A 336 -2.24 2.11 -0.77
CA MET A 336 -2.46 2.07 0.67
C MET A 336 -3.92 2.31 0.98
N ASP A 337 -4.36 1.69 2.07
CA ASP A 337 -5.71 1.87 2.60
C ASP A 337 -5.64 2.91 3.72
N VAL A 338 -6.44 3.96 3.58
CA VAL A 338 -6.44 5.13 4.47
C VAL A 338 -7.83 5.30 5.06
N VAL A 339 -7.88 5.55 6.38
CA VAL A 339 -9.08 6.02 7.07
C VAL A 339 -8.98 7.53 7.20
N TRP A 340 -9.94 8.24 6.60
CA TRP A 340 -9.98 9.69 6.57
C TRP A 340 -10.69 10.28 7.77
N ASP A 341 -10.28 11.49 8.13
CA ASP A 341 -10.83 12.22 9.26
C ASP A 341 -12.29 12.61 9.08
N VAL A 342 -12.67 12.85 7.83
CA VAL A 342 -13.99 13.39 7.48
C VAL A 342 -14.66 12.40 6.54
N PRO A 343 -15.92 12.02 6.80
CA PRO A 343 -16.65 11.17 5.89
C PRO A 343 -16.90 11.88 4.55
N PHE A 344 -16.84 11.13 3.45
CA PHE A 344 -17.04 11.65 2.09
C PHE A 344 -17.78 10.62 1.23
N MET A 345 -18.45 11.11 0.18
CA MET A 345 -19.43 10.32 -0.59
C MET A 345 -18.88 9.01 -1.20
N ALA A 346 -17.62 9.02 -1.63
CA ALA A 346 -16.98 7.85 -2.21
C ALA A 346 -16.24 6.98 -1.17
N GLY A 347 -16.35 7.31 0.11
CA GLY A 347 -15.75 6.53 1.18
C GLY A 347 -16.46 5.19 1.35
N THR A 348 -15.67 4.18 1.68
CA THR A 348 -16.08 2.79 1.90
C THR A 348 -15.78 2.38 3.34
N THR A 349 -16.14 1.17 3.74
CA THR A 349 -15.82 0.61 5.06
C THR A 349 -14.54 -0.23 5.08
N LEU A 350 -13.84 -0.37 3.94
CA LEU A 350 -12.64 -1.22 3.78
C LEU A 350 -12.82 -2.63 4.36
N ASP A 351 -13.87 -3.34 3.90
CA ASP A 351 -14.32 -4.66 4.39
C ASP A 351 -14.83 -4.66 5.84
N GLY A 352 -15.51 -3.57 6.22
CA GLY A 352 -16.06 -3.41 7.57
C GLY A 352 -14.99 -3.23 8.64
N ARG A 353 -13.88 -2.59 8.30
CA ARG A 353 -12.79 -2.23 9.23
C ARG A 353 -12.93 -0.84 9.82
N CYS A 354 -13.53 0.08 9.07
CA CYS A 354 -13.80 1.45 9.49
C CYS A 354 -15.28 1.80 9.31
N SER A 355 -15.68 2.92 9.90
CA SER A 355 -17.03 3.47 9.74
C SER A 355 -17.36 3.82 8.28
N GLN A 356 -18.65 3.88 7.98
CA GLN A 356 -19.13 4.15 6.62
C GLN A 356 -18.64 5.52 6.14
N TYR A 357 -18.34 5.62 4.84
CA TYR A 357 -17.88 6.85 4.19
C TYR A 357 -16.50 7.36 4.62
N ARG A 358 -15.69 6.57 5.33
CA ARG A 358 -14.37 7.01 5.83
C ARG A 358 -13.16 6.34 5.21
N GLY A 359 -13.28 5.14 4.68
CA GLY A 359 -12.14 4.39 4.16
C GLY A 359 -11.96 4.52 2.64
N SER A 360 -10.73 4.60 2.16
CA SER A 360 -10.45 4.37 0.73
C SER A 360 -9.05 3.86 0.47
N THR A 361 -8.90 3.14 -0.64
CA THR A 361 -7.61 2.75 -1.21
C THR A 361 -7.10 3.83 -2.17
N VAL A 362 -5.88 4.31 -1.97
CA VAL A 362 -5.25 5.37 -2.78
C VAL A 362 -3.80 4.99 -3.16
N GLU A 363 -3.29 5.55 -4.25
CA GLU A 363 -1.89 5.34 -4.66
C GLU A 363 -0.91 6.18 -3.81
N PHE A 364 0.35 5.74 -3.74
CA PHE A 364 1.40 6.37 -2.93
C PHE A 364 1.73 7.82 -3.33
N ASN A 365 1.56 8.17 -4.61
CA ASN A 365 1.84 9.49 -5.17
C ASN A 365 0.70 10.50 -4.96
N THR A 366 -0.47 10.06 -4.49
CA THR A 366 -1.64 10.93 -4.29
C THR A 366 -1.58 11.71 -2.97
N CYS A 367 -0.85 11.16 -2.00
CA CYS A 367 -0.83 11.62 -0.61
C CYS A 367 0.57 12.03 -0.17
N LEU A 368 0.63 12.96 0.78
CA LEU A 368 1.87 13.38 1.44
C LEU A 368 1.94 12.77 2.85
N ASN A 369 3.06 12.14 3.20
CA ASN A 369 3.28 11.60 4.54
C ASN A 369 3.66 12.69 5.54
N LEU A 370 2.75 13.01 6.47
CA LEU A 370 2.93 14.06 7.48
C LEU A 370 3.73 13.59 8.70
N THR A 371 3.82 12.29 8.95
CA THR A 371 4.57 11.77 10.10
C THR A 371 6.06 11.58 9.76
N ILE A 372 6.36 11.08 8.55
CA ILE A 372 7.73 10.95 8.05
C ILE A 372 7.91 11.94 6.91
N ALA A 373 8.24 13.18 7.28
CA ALA A 373 8.41 14.28 6.34
C ALA A 373 9.67 14.08 5.46
N GLN A 374 9.44 13.64 4.22
CA GLN A 374 10.49 13.28 3.26
C GLN A 374 10.77 14.35 2.20
N TYR A 375 9.88 15.33 2.08
CA TYR A 375 9.97 16.41 1.08
C TYR A 375 10.24 17.77 1.71
N ILE A 376 10.85 17.79 2.90
CA ILE A 376 11.18 19.06 3.55
C ILE A 376 12.15 19.82 2.64
N ALA A 377 11.77 21.04 2.31
CA ALA A 377 12.60 21.96 1.55
C ALA A 377 12.95 23.17 2.41
N SER A 378 14.16 23.69 2.21
CA SER A 378 14.59 24.91 2.87
C SER A 378 13.75 26.09 2.40
N THR A 379 13.28 26.90 3.36
CA THR A 379 12.58 28.16 3.09
C THR A 379 13.52 29.28 2.68
N LYS A 380 14.85 29.09 2.84
CA LYS A 380 15.87 30.02 2.37
C LYS A 380 16.18 29.79 0.88
N PRO A 381 16.29 30.84 0.04
CA PRO A 381 16.53 30.72 -1.40
C PRO A 381 17.81 29.98 -1.80
N ARG A 382 18.84 29.98 -0.95
CA ARG A 382 20.11 29.22 -1.14
C ARG A 382 20.24 28.02 -0.19
N GLY A 383 19.13 27.38 0.13
CA GLY A 383 19.16 26.16 0.91
C GLY A 383 19.69 24.97 0.12
N PRO A 384 20.13 23.90 0.80
CA PRO A 384 20.41 22.63 0.14
C PRO A 384 19.16 22.13 -0.60
N PRO A 385 19.33 21.50 -1.79
CA PRO A 385 18.21 20.96 -2.54
C PRO A 385 17.46 19.91 -1.73
N PRO A 386 16.14 19.75 -1.94
CA PRO A 386 15.35 18.76 -1.23
C PRO A 386 15.92 17.35 -1.45
N GLN A 387 16.10 16.59 -0.37
CA GLN A 387 16.55 15.19 -0.43
C GLN A 387 15.40 14.30 -0.93
N GLN A 388 15.26 14.15 -2.25
CA GLN A 388 14.35 13.16 -2.82
C GLN A 388 14.96 11.76 -2.75
N SER A 389 14.20 10.77 -2.28
CA SER A 389 14.64 9.38 -2.35
C SER A 389 14.56 8.87 -3.79
N GLN A 390 15.72 8.65 -4.42
CA GLN A 390 15.79 8.16 -5.80
C GLN A 390 15.35 6.70 -5.97
N SER A 391 15.37 5.91 -4.89
CA SER A 391 15.00 4.51 -4.93
C SER A 391 13.48 4.31 -4.81
N PRO A 392 12.82 3.51 -5.66
CA PRO A 392 11.39 3.27 -5.60
C PRO A 392 10.94 2.74 -4.25
N PHE A 393 9.86 3.31 -3.71
CA PHE A 393 9.26 2.78 -2.49
C PHE A 393 8.65 1.42 -2.80
N LYS A 394 9.35 0.39 -2.34
CA LYS A 394 8.86 -0.98 -2.33
C LYS A 394 8.51 -1.27 -0.88
N PRO A 395 7.23 -1.13 -0.47
CA PRO A 395 6.81 -1.52 0.87
C PRO A 395 7.29 -2.95 1.11
N ARG A 396 8.07 -3.13 2.18
CA ARG A 396 8.64 -4.43 2.54
C ARG A 396 7.67 -5.09 3.50
N PHE A 397 7.06 -6.18 3.05
CA PHE A 397 6.10 -6.94 3.83
C PHE A 397 6.83 -7.95 4.70
N GLY A 398 6.58 -7.93 6.02
CA GLY A 398 7.18 -8.85 6.99
C GLY A 398 8.51 -8.37 7.61
N PRO A 399 8.99 -9.08 8.66
CA PRO A 399 10.15 -8.67 9.45
C PRO A 399 11.48 -8.88 8.70
N TYR A 400 12.43 -7.99 8.96
CA TYR A 400 13.85 -8.24 8.70
C TYR A 400 14.53 -8.78 9.97
N PRO A 401 15.56 -9.64 9.85
CA PRO A 401 16.49 -9.86 10.94
C PRO A 401 17.18 -8.54 11.30
N ALA A 402 17.10 -8.16 12.58
CA ALA A 402 17.73 -6.97 13.12
C ALA A 402 19.24 -7.19 13.33
N VAL A 403 20.02 -7.39 12.27
CA VAL A 403 21.49 -7.29 12.34
C VAL A 403 22.02 -6.78 11.01
N ARG A 404 22.42 -5.50 10.97
CA ARG A 404 23.54 -5.10 10.10
C ARG A 404 24.79 -5.35 10.93
N PRO A 405 25.76 -6.18 10.50
CA PRO A 405 27.04 -6.23 11.19
C PRO A 405 27.65 -4.81 11.16
N PRO A 406 28.26 -4.35 12.28
CA PRO A 406 29.04 -3.13 12.29
C PRO A 406 30.08 -3.14 11.16
N THR A 407 30.41 -1.95 10.65
CA THR A 407 31.39 -1.75 9.59
C THR A 407 32.70 -2.47 9.94
N GLY A 408 33.05 -3.52 9.20
CA GLY A 408 34.32 -4.24 9.36
C GLY A 408 34.25 -5.72 9.75
N GLN A 409 33.06 -6.31 10.00
CA GLN A 409 32.95 -7.77 10.20
C GLN A 409 32.39 -8.48 8.95
N PRO A 410 32.97 -9.63 8.54
CA PRO A 410 32.42 -10.41 7.44
C PRO A 410 31.06 -10.99 7.82
N PRO A 411 30.09 -11.03 6.89
CA PRO A 411 28.80 -11.65 7.15
C PRO A 411 28.99 -13.15 7.44
N VAL A 412 28.30 -13.65 8.47
CA VAL A 412 28.23 -15.07 8.79
C VAL A 412 27.75 -15.83 7.54
N ALA A 413 28.46 -16.91 7.22
CA ALA A 413 28.44 -17.63 5.94
C ALA A 413 27.07 -17.76 5.28
N GLY A 414 26.98 -17.32 4.00
CA GLY A 414 25.82 -17.54 3.14
C GLY A 414 25.48 -16.39 2.18
N PHE A 415 26.07 -15.21 2.37
CA PHE A 415 25.92 -14.08 1.44
C PHE A 415 27.24 -13.80 0.72
N HIS A 416 27.44 -14.45 -0.43
CA HIS A 416 28.39 -13.94 -1.42
C HIS A 416 27.60 -13.03 -2.36
N PRO A 417 27.96 -11.74 -2.49
CA PRO A 417 27.59 -10.97 -3.67
C PRO A 417 28.14 -11.71 -4.91
N ALA A 418 27.35 -11.80 -5.98
CA ALA A 418 27.88 -12.26 -7.26
C ALA A 418 29.13 -11.43 -7.60
N PRO A 419 30.27 -12.03 -7.97
CA PRO A 419 31.46 -11.27 -8.31
C PRO A 419 31.14 -10.38 -9.51
N ALA A 420 31.37 -9.08 -9.35
CA ALA A 420 31.34 -8.13 -10.44
C ALA A 420 32.33 -8.59 -11.52
N VAL A 421 31.88 -8.62 -12.78
CA VAL A 421 32.70 -8.99 -13.93
C VAL A 421 33.78 -7.93 -14.11
N ALA A 422 34.95 -8.17 -13.53
CA ALA A 422 36.16 -7.44 -13.83
C ALA A 422 36.80 -8.06 -15.08
N ASN A 423 36.88 -7.24 -16.12
CA ASN A 423 37.45 -7.53 -17.42
C ASN A 423 38.96 -7.82 -17.28
N GLN A 424 39.36 -9.10 -17.21
CA GLN A 424 40.75 -9.54 -17.40
C GLN A 424 40.76 -11.00 -17.86
N GLY A 425 41.44 -11.26 -18.98
CA GLY A 425 41.41 -12.52 -19.71
C GLY A 425 41.97 -13.70 -18.91
N ALA A 426 41.18 -14.77 -18.82
CA ALA A 426 41.65 -16.10 -18.47
C ALA A 426 40.75 -17.15 -19.15
N SER A 427 41.38 -18.17 -19.71
CA SER A 427 40.80 -19.25 -20.51
C SER A 427 39.84 -20.13 -19.70
N VAL A 428 38.65 -20.37 -20.24
CA VAL A 428 37.65 -21.28 -19.65
C VAL A 428 38.04 -22.73 -19.96
N GLN A 429 38.49 -23.47 -18.96
CA GLN A 429 38.59 -24.93 -19.04
C GLN A 429 37.23 -25.55 -18.69
N ILE A 430 36.61 -26.18 -19.68
CA ILE A 430 35.37 -26.95 -19.54
C ILE A 430 35.74 -28.33 -18.98
N LEU A 431 35.47 -28.56 -17.69
CA LEU A 431 35.50 -29.90 -17.10
C LEU A 431 34.16 -30.59 -17.37
N ALA A 432 34.17 -31.48 -18.37
CA ALA A 432 33.06 -32.37 -18.66
C ALA A 432 32.99 -33.50 -17.63
N ASN A 433 31.80 -33.71 -17.05
CA ASN A 433 31.49 -34.79 -16.12
C ASN A 433 31.41 -36.14 -16.87
N PRO A 434 32.20 -37.18 -16.49
CA PRO A 434 32.38 -38.41 -17.28
C PRO A 434 31.32 -39.49 -17.00
N ASN A 435 30.06 -39.13 -16.73
CA ASN A 435 29.04 -40.13 -16.41
C ASN A 435 27.67 -39.81 -17.00
N ARG A 436 27.53 -40.00 -18.32
CA ARG A 436 26.26 -40.47 -18.92
C ARG A 436 26.45 -41.01 -20.34
N GLY A 437 26.05 -42.26 -20.50
CA GLY A 437 26.20 -43.08 -21.68
C GLY A 437 25.40 -42.63 -22.90
N ARG A 438 25.88 -43.15 -24.02
CA ARG A 438 25.48 -42.98 -25.41
C ARG A 438 24.28 -43.88 -25.75
N GLY A 439 23.33 -43.33 -26.50
CA GLY A 439 22.26 -44.06 -27.21
C GLY A 439 20.92 -43.34 -27.03
N GLY A 440 20.08 -43.10 -28.02
CA GLY A 440 20.10 -43.36 -29.46
C GLY A 440 18.97 -42.54 -30.09
N TYR A 441 19.07 -42.28 -31.39
CA TYR A 441 18.07 -41.59 -32.21
C TYR A 441 16.74 -42.34 -32.27
N VAL A 442 15.60 -41.64 -32.10
CA VAL A 442 14.32 -41.96 -32.77
C VAL A 442 13.52 -40.67 -33.03
N ASN A 443 13.07 -40.53 -34.28
CA ASN A 443 12.18 -39.50 -34.82
C ASN A 443 10.78 -39.47 -34.19
N GLY A 444 10.16 -38.28 -34.12
CA GLY A 444 8.73 -38.16 -33.83
C GLY A 444 8.15 -36.79 -34.17
N ARG A 445 7.40 -36.72 -35.27
CA ARG A 445 6.54 -35.60 -35.71
C ARG A 445 5.36 -35.37 -34.73
N GLY A 446 4.83 -34.14 -34.67
CA GLY A 446 3.50 -33.84 -34.13
C GLY A 446 3.38 -32.38 -33.66
N VAL A 447 3.06 -31.41 -34.52
CA VAL A 447 1.71 -30.87 -34.74
C VAL A 447 1.12 -30.17 -33.50
N HIS A 448 1.15 -28.84 -33.52
CA HIS A 448 0.27 -27.97 -32.72
C HIS A 448 -0.87 -27.45 -33.61
N PRO A 449 -2.13 -27.51 -33.17
CA PRO A 449 -3.16 -26.63 -33.70
C PRO A 449 -3.63 -25.60 -32.65
N ASN A 450 -3.73 -24.38 -33.16
CA ASN A 450 -4.43 -23.21 -32.67
C ASN A 450 -5.92 -23.48 -32.36
N GLY A 451 -6.53 -22.65 -31.50
CA GLY A 451 -7.99 -22.43 -31.58
C GLY A 451 -8.65 -21.69 -30.42
N ARG A 452 -8.98 -20.39 -30.66
CA ARG A 452 -10.26 -19.66 -30.41
C ARG A 452 -10.95 -19.81 -29.03
N GLY A 453 -11.49 -18.78 -28.36
CA GLY A 453 -12.04 -17.49 -28.79
C GLY A 453 -13.50 -17.33 -28.32
N GLY A 454 -13.72 -16.64 -27.19
CA GLY A 454 -14.96 -15.92 -26.75
C GLY A 454 -16.18 -16.73 -26.24
N PRO A 455 -17.24 -16.09 -25.66
CA PRO A 455 -17.34 -14.74 -25.06
C PRO A 455 -18.07 -14.64 -23.70
N HIS A 456 -17.86 -13.50 -23.04
CA HIS A 456 -18.72 -12.64 -22.20
C HIS A 456 -20.15 -13.12 -21.82
N MET A 457 -20.49 -13.03 -20.52
CA MET A 457 -21.86 -12.88 -20.02
C MET A 457 -21.96 -11.86 -18.88
N THR A 458 -22.87 -10.91 -19.08
CA THR A 458 -23.34 -9.86 -18.17
C THR A 458 -24.66 -10.25 -17.53
N ASN A 459 -24.83 -9.90 -16.25
CA ASN A 459 -26.10 -9.60 -15.58
C ASN A 459 -25.72 -8.86 -14.29
N GLY A 460 -26.36 -7.78 -13.81
CA GLY A 460 -27.71 -7.29 -14.05
C GLY A 460 -28.39 -7.07 -12.69
N HIS A 461 -28.29 -5.84 -12.18
CA HIS A 461 -29.14 -5.13 -11.19
C HIS A 461 -29.58 -5.81 -9.87
N HIS A 462 -29.39 -5.10 -8.75
CA HIS A 462 -30.43 -4.87 -7.73
C HIS A 462 -30.31 -3.42 -7.18
N ARG A 463 -31.34 -2.61 -7.46
CA ARG A 463 -31.62 -1.30 -6.85
C ARG A 463 -32.52 -1.54 -5.64
N VAL A 464 -32.14 -1.05 -4.47
CA VAL A 464 -33.08 -0.76 -3.38
C VAL A 464 -32.76 0.64 -2.85
N ALA A 465 -33.81 1.45 -2.77
CA ALA A 465 -33.81 2.83 -2.35
C ALA A 465 -33.56 2.98 -0.85
N VAL A 466 -32.79 4.00 -0.45
CA VAL A 466 -32.98 4.65 0.85
C VAL A 466 -32.99 6.17 0.60
N SER A 467 -34.18 6.67 0.33
CA SER A 467 -34.51 8.09 0.32
C SER A 467 -34.75 8.55 1.76
N MET A 468 -33.67 8.84 2.50
CA MET A 468 -33.76 9.62 3.75
C MET A 468 -32.39 10.10 4.27
N GLU A 469 -31.48 10.53 3.38
CA GLU A 469 -30.13 10.97 3.78
C GLU A 469 -29.70 12.33 3.19
N LYS A 470 -30.64 13.10 2.63
CA LYS A 470 -30.31 14.40 1.98
C LYS A 470 -30.41 15.63 2.89
N GLN A 471 -30.85 15.50 4.15
CA GLN A 471 -31.01 16.67 5.04
C GLN A 471 -29.80 16.91 5.98
N ILE A 472 -29.06 15.87 6.37
CA ILE A 472 -27.96 15.98 7.36
C ILE A 472 -26.59 16.20 6.67
N ILE A 473 -26.47 15.83 5.39
CA ILE A 473 -25.19 15.83 4.65
C ILE A 473 -24.88 17.20 4.02
N SER A 474 -25.87 18.06 3.83
CA SER A 474 -25.67 19.44 3.33
C SER A 474 -25.02 20.36 4.37
N GLN A 475 -25.29 20.15 5.68
CA GLN A 475 -24.77 21.04 6.73
C GLN A 475 -23.30 20.78 7.12
N MET A 476 -22.77 19.57 6.90
CA MET A 476 -21.40 19.23 7.33
C MET A 476 -20.33 19.59 6.28
N TRP A 477 -20.70 19.60 4.98
CA TRP A 477 -19.88 20.17 3.90
C TRP A 477 -19.77 21.69 3.98
N LEU A 478 -20.78 22.35 4.54
CA LEU A 478 -20.74 23.76 4.84
C LEU A 478 -19.83 24.06 6.03
N LEU A 479 -19.82 23.29 7.12
CA LEU A 479 -19.04 23.69 8.30
C LEU A 479 -17.51 23.60 8.13
N VAL A 480 -16.94 22.51 7.60
CA VAL A 480 -15.47 22.37 7.47
C VAL A 480 -14.94 23.19 6.29
N GLY A 481 -15.70 23.25 5.20
CA GLY A 481 -15.40 24.09 4.05
C GLY A 481 -15.65 25.58 4.29
N ALA A 482 -16.62 25.97 5.13
CA ALA A 482 -16.84 27.35 5.55
C ALA A 482 -15.83 27.76 6.61
N LEU A 483 -15.48 26.91 7.58
CA LEU A 483 -14.42 27.22 8.54
C LEU A 483 -13.06 27.44 7.85
N PHE A 484 -12.77 26.69 6.78
CA PHE A 484 -11.57 26.93 5.97
C PHE A 484 -11.70 28.16 5.04
N ARG A 485 -12.89 28.44 4.49
CA ARG A 485 -13.17 29.65 3.66
C ARG A 485 -13.19 30.95 4.47
N GLU A 486 -13.72 30.90 5.69
CA GLU A 486 -13.83 31.97 6.68
C GLU A 486 -12.46 32.20 7.35
N ALA A 487 -11.72 31.12 7.67
CA ALA A 487 -10.32 31.23 8.10
C ALA A 487 -9.39 31.76 7.00
N LEU A 488 -9.71 31.63 5.71
CA LEU A 488 -8.93 32.20 4.61
C LEU A 488 -9.45 33.55 4.09
N GLY A 489 -10.57 34.07 4.62
CA GLY A 489 -11.09 35.39 4.26
C GLY A 489 -11.55 35.52 2.81
N LEU A 490 -12.20 34.48 2.26
CA LEU A 490 -12.71 34.50 0.88
C LEU A 490 -14.08 35.22 0.83
N ALA A 491 -14.11 36.45 0.29
CA ALA A 491 -15.34 37.14 -0.08
C ALA A 491 -15.95 36.54 -1.37
N VAL A 492 -17.26 36.31 -1.38
CA VAL A 492 -18.01 35.85 -2.55
C VAL A 492 -18.32 37.05 -3.43
N GLY A 493 -17.79 37.09 -4.65
CA GLY A 493 -18.35 37.91 -5.72
C GLY A 493 -19.60 37.23 -6.26
N GLU A 494 -20.78 37.75 -5.93
CA GLU A 494 -22.05 37.31 -6.50
C GLU A 494 -22.11 37.70 -7.99
N GLY A 495 -21.90 36.73 -8.87
CA GLY A 495 -22.28 36.84 -10.27
C GLY A 495 -23.78 36.58 -10.38
N HIS A 496 -24.57 37.64 -10.59
CA HIS A 496 -25.97 37.55 -11.01
C HIS A 496 -26.08 36.67 -12.27
N SER A 497 -26.75 35.51 -12.15
CA SER A 497 -27.20 34.73 -13.29
C SER A 497 -28.66 35.07 -13.56
N THR A 498 -28.87 35.87 -14.61
CA THR A 498 -30.17 36.06 -15.25
C THR A 498 -30.60 34.74 -15.91
N LEU A 499 -31.64 34.13 -15.36
CA LEU A 499 -32.37 33.01 -15.97
C LEU A 499 -33.08 33.51 -17.24
N ILE A 500 -32.65 33.03 -18.40
CA ILE A 500 -33.42 33.10 -19.65
C ILE A 500 -34.18 31.77 -19.74
N SER A 501 -35.50 31.84 -19.54
CA SER A 501 -36.46 30.80 -19.87
C SER A 501 -36.62 30.71 -21.39
N VAL A 502 -36.45 29.51 -21.94
CA VAL A 502 -36.85 29.19 -23.31
C VAL A 502 -38.02 28.23 -23.21
N ASP A 503 -39.21 28.73 -23.55
CA ASP A 503 -40.44 27.96 -23.69
C ASP A 503 -40.40 27.16 -25.01
N GLU A 504 -40.70 25.86 -24.92
CA GLU A 504 -41.12 25.03 -26.05
C GLU A 504 -42.63 25.16 -26.23
N GLU A 505 -43.09 25.91 -27.24
CA GLU A 505 -44.38 25.66 -27.89
C GLU A 505 -44.29 25.93 -29.41
N GLY A 506 -44.58 24.88 -30.19
CA GLY A 506 -45.39 24.94 -31.41
C GLY A 506 -44.78 25.53 -32.69
N LEU A 507 -44.16 24.68 -33.52
CA LEU A 507 -44.60 24.29 -34.90
C LEU A 507 -43.54 23.44 -35.60
#